data_AF-A0A6C0DC63-F1
#
_entry.id   AF-A0A6C0DC63-F1
#
_cell.length_a   1.000
_cell.length_b   1.000
_cell.length_c   1.000
_cell.angle_alpha   90.00
_cell.angle_beta   90.00
_cell.angle_gamma   90.00
#
_symmetry.space_group_name_H-M   'P 1'
#
loop_
_entity.id
_entity.type
_entity.pdbx_description
1 polymer ?
#
loop_
_entity_poly.entity_id
_entity_poly.type
_entity_poly.pdbx_seq_one_letter_code
_entity_poly.pdbx_strand_id
1 'polypeptide(L)'
;MEKYDIQNQSGYKITKDGKVWSDKTNKFLATRICNGYNLVTINCQNPSVHRLVAETFIPNPENKPYVNHINSDKLDNRVENLEWVTQKENCAAHNKSISHPRKVIQSDMNGKVLNKFDSLIEAGKSIGFSPSAISKAVLKINNTAGGYIWDYEDNYMNVMDISKGKQVYDNHKYYVFPDGTIYNNVRKALVKPIMNASGYCYVTISNNKTKRNHYVHRIVADHFIENKDKNKTQVNHKNKKRDDNKLENLEWVTPSENLLHANSSVLN
;
A
#
# COMPACT_ATOMS: atom_id res chain seq x y z
N MET A 1 39.78 22.00 7.05
CA MET A 1 38.32 22.06 6.84
C MET A 1 37.83 23.35 7.46
N GLU A 2 37.41 24.30 6.64
CA GLU A 2 36.88 25.59 7.10
C GLU A 2 35.52 25.39 7.78
N LYS A 3 35.28 26.16 8.83
CA LYS A 3 34.07 26.11 9.67
C LYS A 3 33.51 27.51 9.77
N TYR A 4 32.20 27.64 9.64
CA TYR A 4 31.50 28.93 9.60
C TYR A 4 30.46 28.96 10.71
N ASP A 5 30.31 30.09 11.39
CA ASP A 5 29.34 30.22 12.48
C ASP A 5 27.91 30.04 11.97
N ILE A 6 27.12 29.23 12.69
CA ILE A 6 25.71 29.04 12.38
C ILE A 6 24.94 30.26 12.90
N GLN A 7 24.20 30.92 12.00
CA GLN A 7 23.39 32.09 12.38
C GLN A 7 22.43 31.75 13.52
N ASN A 8 22.36 32.64 14.52
CA ASN A 8 21.51 32.49 15.71
C ASN A 8 21.80 31.26 16.59
N GLN A 9 22.95 30.59 16.42
CA GLN A 9 23.36 29.42 17.22
C GLN A 9 24.81 29.60 17.72
N SER A 10 25.00 30.45 18.72
CA SER A 10 26.33 30.72 19.30
C SER A 10 27.01 29.45 19.82
N GLY A 11 28.31 29.31 19.54
CA GLY A 11 29.13 28.16 19.93
C GLY A 11 29.03 26.94 19.01
N TYR A 12 28.33 27.07 17.88
CA TYR A 12 28.23 26.03 16.86
C TYR A 12 28.64 26.53 15.49
N LYS A 13 29.37 25.68 14.76
CA LYS A 13 29.86 25.97 13.41
C LYS A 13 29.47 24.87 12.44
N ILE A 14 29.36 25.19 11.16
CA ILE A 14 29.04 24.23 10.09
C ILE A 14 30.03 24.33 8.94
N THR A 15 30.21 23.23 8.23
CA THR A 15 31.05 23.11 7.04
C THR A 15 30.18 23.04 5.78
N LYS A 16 30.76 23.34 4.60
CA LYS A 16 30.05 23.27 3.31
C LYS A 16 29.54 21.86 2.95
N ASP A 17 30.16 20.81 3.51
CA ASP A 17 29.75 19.41 3.37
C ASP A 17 28.75 18.93 4.45
N GLY A 18 28.26 19.84 5.30
CA GLY A 18 27.19 19.54 6.27
C GLY A 18 27.64 18.90 7.58
N LYS A 19 28.91 19.07 7.99
CA LYS A 19 29.37 18.64 9.32
C LYS A 19 29.22 19.78 10.32
N VAL A 20 28.66 19.48 11.50
CA VAL A 20 28.40 20.47 12.55
C VAL A 20 29.38 20.29 13.70
N TRP A 21 30.03 21.38 14.09
CA TRP A 21 31.04 21.46 15.14
C TRP A 21 30.48 22.18 16.37
N SER A 22 30.84 21.70 17.55
CA SER A 22 30.50 22.35 18.83
C SER A 22 31.78 22.85 19.50
N ASP A 23 31.84 24.15 19.77
CA ASP A 23 32.98 24.78 20.46
C ASP A 23 33.06 24.34 21.93
N LYS A 24 31.91 24.04 22.56
CA LYS A 24 31.85 23.54 23.94
C LYS A 24 32.50 22.16 24.11
N THR A 25 32.30 21.27 23.14
CA THR A 25 32.80 19.88 23.19
C THR A 25 34.05 19.67 22.35
N ASN A 26 34.46 20.68 21.57
CA ASN A 26 35.59 20.66 20.64
C ASN A 26 35.55 19.47 19.68
N LYS A 27 34.34 19.11 19.21
CA LYS A 27 34.08 17.91 18.38
C LYS A 27 33.00 18.17 17.35
N PHE A 28 33.02 17.37 16.28
CA PHE A 28 31.88 17.23 15.39
C PHE A 28 30.75 16.48 16.07
N LEU A 29 29.53 16.98 15.92
CA LEU A 29 28.33 16.37 16.47
C LEU A 29 27.88 15.21 15.57
N ALA A 30 27.42 14.14 16.21
CA ALA A 30 26.77 13.04 15.51
C ALA A 30 25.41 13.50 14.99
N THR A 31 25.08 13.10 13.76
CA THR A 31 23.77 13.32 13.15
C THR A 31 22.89 12.09 13.33
N ARG A 32 21.57 12.30 13.35
CA ARG A 32 20.57 11.23 13.31
C ARG A 32 19.68 11.39 12.09
N ILE A 33 19.27 10.29 11.47
CA ILE A 33 18.35 10.32 10.33
C ILE A 33 16.90 10.31 10.86
N CYS A 34 16.09 11.27 10.41
CA CYS A 34 14.65 11.32 10.70
C CYS A 34 13.90 11.82 9.46
N ASN A 35 12.83 11.12 9.06
CA ASN A 35 12.07 11.40 7.83
C ASN A 35 12.94 11.51 6.56
N GLY A 36 14.09 10.80 6.56
CA GLY A 36 15.08 10.81 5.49
C GLY A 36 16.11 11.95 5.54
N TYR A 37 16.06 12.84 6.53
CA TYR A 37 17.00 13.96 6.67
C TYR A 37 17.97 13.75 7.82
N ASN A 38 19.21 14.21 7.66
CA ASN A 38 20.17 14.34 8.76
C ASN A 38 19.74 15.48 9.69
N LEU A 39 19.52 15.17 10.97
CA LEU A 39 19.28 16.12 12.04
C LEU A 39 20.48 16.14 12.99
N VAL A 40 20.72 17.30 13.59
CA VAL A 40 21.74 17.48 14.63
C VAL A 40 21.10 18.08 15.89
N THR A 41 21.58 17.71 17.07
CA THR A 41 21.10 18.32 18.32
C THR A 41 21.93 19.56 18.66
N ILE A 42 21.29 20.73 18.62
CA ILE A 42 21.90 22.04 18.95
C ILE A 42 20.93 22.75 19.90
N ASN A 43 21.38 23.16 21.09
CA ASN A 43 20.56 23.90 22.07
C ASN A 43 19.16 23.29 22.32
N CYS A 44 19.10 21.96 22.51
CA CYS A 44 17.86 21.17 22.69
C CYS A 44 16.90 21.15 21.48
N GLN A 45 17.28 21.78 20.36
CA GLN A 45 16.58 21.71 19.09
C GLN A 45 17.20 20.64 18.19
N ASN A 46 16.44 20.20 17.19
CA ASN A 46 16.87 19.19 16.21
C ASN A 46 16.77 19.71 14.78
N PRO A 47 17.45 20.83 14.42
CA PRO A 47 17.44 21.34 13.07
C PRO A 47 18.02 20.32 12.07
N SER A 48 17.51 20.37 10.84
CA SER A 48 18.04 19.56 9.75
C SER A 48 19.31 20.16 9.18
N VAL A 49 20.31 19.32 8.92
CA VAL A 49 21.63 19.73 8.44
C VAL A 49 21.55 20.49 7.12
N HIS A 50 20.81 20.01 6.12
CA HIS A 50 20.67 20.73 4.84
C HIS A 50 20.14 22.16 5.02
N ARG A 51 19.21 22.38 5.96
CA ARG A 51 18.69 23.73 6.24
C ARG A 51 19.77 24.62 6.87
N LEU A 52 20.53 24.10 7.83
CA LEU A 52 21.65 24.85 8.41
C LEU A 52 22.69 25.22 7.35
N VAL A 53 23.00 24.30 6.42
CA VAL A 53 23.91 24.57 5.30
C VAL A 53 23.33 25.66 4.39
N ALA A 54 22.07 25.54 3.98
CA ALA A 54 21.42 26.53 3.10
C ALA A 54 21.34 27.92 3.75
N GLU A 55 20.95 28.01 5.02
CA GLU A 55 20.88 29.26 5.78
C GLU A 55 22.27 29.92 5.96
N THR A 56 23.34 29.12 6.00
CA THR A 56 24.71 29.63 6.19
C THR A 56 25.35 30.07 4.86
N PHE A 57 25.11 29.35 3.77
CA PHE A 57 25.90 29.49 2.54
C PHE A 57 25.12 29.95 1.30
N ILE A 58 23.78 29.87 1.32
CA ILE A 58 22.96 30.14 0.13
C ILE A 58 22.08 31.36 0.41
N PRO A 59 22.34 32.51 -0.25
CA PRO A 59 21.48 33.68 -0.15
C PRO A 59 20.04 33.35 -0.53
N ASN A 60 19.08 33.87 0.23
CA ASN A 60 17.65 33.68 -0.01
C ASN A 60 16.93 35.03 -0.20
N PRO A 61 17.25 35.80 -1.28
CA PRO A 61 16.70 37.14 -1.48
C PRO A 61 15.17 37.13 -1.69
N GLU A 62 14.63 36.03 -2.22
CA GLU A 62 13.19 35.85 -2.44
C GLU A 62 12.45 35.31 -1.21
N ASN A 63 13.14 35.09 -0.10
CA ASN A 63 12.59 34.54 1.15
C ASN A 63 11.78 33.24 0.94
N LYS A 64 12.28 32.37 0.07
CA LYS A 64 11.67 31.07 -0.24
C LYS A 64 11.70 30.17 1.01
N PRO A 65 10.58 29.52 1.39
CA PRO A 65 10.48 28.87 2.69
C PRO A 65 11.01 27.44 2.75
N TYR A 66 11.41 26.79 1.66
CA TYR A 66 11.85 25.38 1.65
C TYR A 66 13.23 25.22 1.01
N VAL A 67 13.96 24.17 1.40
CA VAL A 67 15.23 23.78 0.80
C VAL A 67 15.04 22.45 0.09
N ASN A 68 15.45 22.37 -1.17
CA ASN A 68 15.39 21.16 -1.99
C ASN A 68 16.79 20.55 -2.17
N HIS A 69 16.85 19.23 -2.36
CA HIS A 69 18.05 18.50 -2.77
C HIS A 69 17.99 18.26 -4.27
N ILE A 70 18.90 18.88 -5.03
CA ILE A 70 18.89 18.85 -6.50
C ILE A 70 18.95 17.41 -7.04
N ASN A 71 19.83 16.58 -6.46
CA ASN A 71 19.97 15.16 -6.83
C ASN A 71 18.91 14.24 -6.19
N SER A 72 17.92 14.77 -5.47
CA SER A 72 16.92 14.02 -4.70
C SER A 72 17.45 13.11 -3.57
N ASP A 73 18.76 13.11 -3.30
CA ASP A 73 19.37 12.43 -2.17
C ASP A 73 19.41 13.36 -0.95
N LYS A 74 18.51 13.09 -0.01
CA LYS A 74 18.33 13.86 1.23
C LYS A 74 19.52 13.78 2.20
N LEU A 75 20.43 12.83 2.00
CA LEU A 75 21.61 12.65 2.83
C LEU A 75 22.83 13.42 2.28
N ASP A 76 22.79 13.86 1.02
CA ASP A 76 23.81 14.70 0.41
C ASP A 76 23.57 16.18 0.76
N ASN A 77 24.14 16.62 1.88
CA ASN A 77 23.95 17.97 2.43
C ASN A 77 25.01 18.98 1.96
N ARG A 78 25.72 18.69 0.86
CA ARG A 78 26.70 19.62 0.31
C ARG A 78 26.01 20.85 -0.24
N VAL A 79 26.61 22.03 -0.03
CA VAL A 79 26.04 23.31 -0.47
C VAL A 79 25.66 23.32 -1.96
N GLU A 80 26.47 22.69 -2.82
CA GLU A 80 26.21 22.61 -4.26
C GLU A 80 24.99 21.75 -4.65
N ASN A 81 24.47 20.93 -3.72
CA ASN A 81 23.31 20.07 -3.93
C ASN A 81 22.02 20.68 -3.36
N LEU A 82 22.07 21.89 -2.80
CA LEU A 82 20.94 22.50 -2.12
C LEU A 82 20.49 23.77 -2.83
N GLU A 83 19.17 24.00 -2.85
CA GLU A 83 18.57 25.22 -3.39
C GLU A 83 17.34 25.63 -2.60
N TRP A 84 17.03 26.93 -2.57
CA TRP A 84 15.80 27.43 -1.98
C TRP A 84 14.64 27.33 -2.98
N VAL A 85 13.52 26.72 -2.56
CA VAL A 85 12.33 26.49 -3.40
C VAL A 85 11.05 26.95 -2.69
N THR A 86 10.06 27.31 -3.51
CA THR A 86 8.68 27.54 -3.10
C THR A 86 7.94 26.21 -2.92
N GLN A 87 6.78 26.24 -2.25
CA GLN A 87 5.94 25.04 -2.10
C GLN A 87 5.55 24.45 -3.46
N LYS A 88 5.22 25.31 -4.43
CA LYS A 88 4.78 24.92 -5.78
C LYS A 88 5.89 24.21 -6.55
N GLU A 89 7.11 24.75 -6.50
CA GLU A 89 8.30 24.14 -7.12
C GLU A 89 8.62 22.78 -6.49
N ASN A 90 8.61 22.70 -5.15
CA ASN A 90 8.85 21.45 -4.42
C ASN A 90 7.81 20.36 -4.75
N CYS A 91 6.53 20.74 -4.84
CA CYS A 91 5.47 19.81 -5.22
C CYS A 91 5.60 19.35 -6.68
N ALA A 92 6.01 20.24 -7.60
CA ALA A 92 6.24 19.91 -8.99
C ALA A 92 7.41 18.94 -9.17
N ALA A 93 8.52 19.15 -8.45
CA ALA A 93 9.68 18.26 -8.43
C ALA A 93 9.31 16.87 -7.86
N HIS A 94 8.37 16.82 -6.92
CA HIS A 94 7.88 15.59 -6.29
C HIS A 94 6.56 15.05 -6.85
N ASN A 95 6.09 15.52 -8.01
CA ASN A 95 4.89 15.00 -8.67
C ASN A 95 5.15 13.57 -9.13
N LYS A 96 4.99 12.62 -8.20
CA LYS A 96 4.92 11.21 -8.50
C LYS A 96 3.68 11.03 -9.36
N SER A 97 3.90 10.77 -10.65
CA SER A 97 2.92 10.10 -11.48
C SER A 97 2.30 8.95 -10.65
N ILE A 98 0.98 8.92 -10.53
CA ILE A 98 0.31 7.82 -9.85
C ILE A 98 0.65 6.58 -10.67
N SER A 99 1.48 5.70 -10.07
CA SER A 99 2.06 4.55 -10.75
C SER A 99 1.01 3.64 -11.41
N HIS A 100 -0.25 3.68 -10.96
CA HIS A 100 -1.38 2.97 -11.56
C HIS A 100 -2.70 3.74 -11.30
N PRO A 101 -3.26 4.48 -12.26
CA PRO A 101 -4.57 5.10 -12.08
C PRO A 101 -5.65 4.00 -11.92
N ARG A 102 -6.58 4.20 -10.97
CA ARG A 102 -7.71 3.29 -10.76
C ARG A 102 -8.88 3.70 -11.65
N LYS A 103 -9.46 2.71 -12.32
CA LYS A 103 -10.65 2.86 -13.15
C LYS A 103 -11.89 3.19 -12.30
N VAL A 104 -12.75 4.04 -12.83
CA VAL A 104 -13.97 4.49 -12.14
C VAL A 104 -15.19 4.34 -13.04
N ILE A 105 -16.33 4.07 -12.41
CA ILE A 105 -17.63 3.96 -13.07
C ILE A 105 -18.52 5.14 -12.68
N GLN A 106 -19.31 5.59 -13.64
CA GLN A 106 -20.35 6.59 -13.48
C GLN A 106 -21.69 5.91 -13.67
N SER A 107 -22.60 6.07 -12.71
CA SER A 107 -23.95 5.56 -12.77
C SER A 107 -24.98 6.67 -12.60
N ASP A 108 -26.18 6.46 -13.13
CA ASP A 108 -27.33 7.31 -12.83
C ASP A 108 -27.79 7.16 -11.38
N MET A 109 -28.78 7.95 -10.97
CA MET A 109 -29.34 7.92 -9.61
C MET A 109 -30.08 6.62 -9.28
N ASN A 110 -30.43 5.82 -10.30
CA ASN A 110 -31.04 4.50 -10.15
C ASN A 110 -29.98 3.37 -10.12
N GLY A 111 -28.70 3.71 -10.21
CA GLY A 111 -27.58 2.75 -10.19
C GLY A 111 -27.23 2.14 -11.55
N LYS A 112 -27.86 2.56 -12.65
CA LYS A 112 -27.50 2.10 -14.00
C LYS A 112 -26.16 2.69 -14.42
N VAL A 113 -25.22 1.83 -14.80
CA VAL A 113 -23.90 2.25 -15.30
C VAL A 113 -24.08 2.99 -16.63
N LEU A 114 -23.52 4.19 -16.71
CA LEU A 114 -23.52 5.05 -17.90
C LEU A 114 -22.15 5.02 -18.59
N ASN A 115 -21.07 5.22 -17.83
CA ASN A 115 -19.71 5.33 -18.36
C ASN A 115 -18.68 4.64 -17.47
N LYS A 116 -17.53 4.36 -18.08
CA LYS A 116 -16.33 3.84 -17.41
C LYS A 116 -15.13 4.65 -17.87
N PHE A 117 -14.24 4.99 -16.94
CA PHE A 117 -13.04 5.80 -17.20
C PHE A 117 -11.82 5.10 -16.62
N ASP A 118 -10.66 5.26 -17.26
CA ASP A 118 -9.40 4.67 -16.81
C ASP A 118 -8.81 5.42 -15.62
N SER A 119 -9.30 6.63 -15.31
CA SER A 119 -8.88 7.39 -14.14
C SER A 119 -9.88 8.45 -13.69
N LEU A 120 -9.73 8.93 -12.44
CA LEU A 120 -10.44 10.10 -11.93
C LEU A 120 -10.14 11.38 -12.74
N ILE A 121 -8.94 11.47 -13.33
CA ILE A 121 -8.52 12.62 -14.15
C ILE A 121 -9.32 12.63 -15.45
N GLU A 122 -9.38 11.49 -16.11
CA GLU A 122 -10.15 11.32 -17.34
C GLU A 122 -11.64 11.55 -17.10
N ALA A 123 -12.20 10.95 -16.04
CA ALA A 123 -13.58 11.18 -15.63
C ALA A 123 -13.85 12.67 -15.45
N GLY A 124 -13.02 13.37 -14.66
CA GLY A 124 -13.14 14.80 -14.40
C GLY A 124 -13.13 15.67 -15.67
N LYS A 125 -12.24 15.35 -16.62
CA LYS A 125 -12.19 16.03 -17.93
C LYS A 125 -13.47 15.80 -18.74
N SER A 126 -13.98 14.57 -18.76
CA SER A 126 -15.16 14.22 -19.56
C SER A 126 -16.44 14.88 -19.05
N ILE A 127 -16.58 15.04 -17.73
CA ILE A 127 -17.82 15.56 -17.12
C ILE A 127 -17.74 17.03 -16.71
N GLY A 128 -16.55 17.65 -16.79
CA GLY A 128 -16.35 19.04 -16.38
C GLY A 128 -16.32 19.26 -14.86
N PHE A 129 -15.93 18.26 -14.08
CA PHE A 129 -15.83 18.35 -12.61
C PHE A 129 -14.41 18.03 -12.13
N SER A 130 -14.06 18.54 -10.95
CA SER A 130 -12.74 18.28 -10.38
C SER A 130 -12.58 16.78 -10.02
N PRO A 131 -11.42 16.17 -10.31
CA PRO A 131 -11.15 14.79 -9.89
C PRO A 131 -11.34 14.57 -8.38
N SER A 132 -11.08 15.59 -7.56
CA SER A 132 -11.32 15.57 -6.12
C SER A 132 -12.80 15.48 -5.74
N ALA A 133 -13.69 16.15 -6.46
CA ALA A 133 -15.13 16.04 -6.22
C ALA A 133 -15.62 14.61 -6.51
N ILE A 134 -15.19 14.05 -7.64
CA ILE A 134 -15.47 12.65 -8.01
C ILE A 134 -14.89 11.70 -6.97
N SER A 135 -13.65 11.92 -6.52
CA SER A 135 -13.03 11.09 -5.48
C SER A 135 -13.83 11.06 -4.18
N LYS A 136 -14.32 12.23 -3.70
CA LYS A 136 -15.18 12.28 -2.52
C LYS A 136 -16.49 11.51 -2.71
N ALA A 137 -17.05 11.53 -3.94
CA ALA A 137 -18.23 10.76 -4.27
C ALA A 137 -17.97 9.25 -4.30
N VAL A 138 -16.86 8.81 -4.92
CA VAL A 138 -16.44 7.39 -4.93
C VAL A 138 -16.22 6.87 -3.51
N LEU A 139 -15.59 7.67 -2.65
CA LEU A 139 -15.36 7.34 -1.23
C LEU A 139 -16.62 7.40 -0.36
N LYS A 140 -17.78 7.74 -0.95
CA LYS A 140 -19.07 7.93 -0.27
C LYS A 140 -19.02 8.96 0.87
N ILE A 141 -18.07 9.90 0.82
CA ILE A 141 -18.04 11.09 1.67
C ILE A 141 -19.16 12.03 1.22
N ASN A 142 -19.28 12.18 -0.10
CA ASN A 142 -20.43 12.79 -0.74
C ASN A 142 -21.24 11.69 -1.44
N ASN A 143 -22.56 11.86 -1.51
CA ASN A 143 -23.42 10.86 -2.16
C ASN A 143 -23.25 10.87 -3.69
N THR A 144 -22.95 12.03 -4.28
CA THR A 144 -22.86 12.21 -5.74
C THR A 144 -21.80 13.23 -6.11
N ALA A 145 -21.41 13.23 -7.39
CA ALA A 145 -20.71 14.33 -8.03
C ALA A 145 -21.33 14.58 -9.41
N GLY A 146 -21.67 15.83 -9.71
CA GLY A 146 -22.33 16.21 -10.97
C GLY A 146 -23.71 15.57 -11.20
N GLY A 147 -24.40 15.14 -10.14
CA GLY A 147 -25.68 14.43 -10.25
C GLY A 147 -25.56 12.93 -10.56
N TYR A 148 -24.35 12.37 -10.49
CA TYR A 148 -24.08 10.96 -10.74
C TYR A 148 -23.55 10.25 -9.50
N ILE A 149 -23.81 8.94 -9.44
CA ILE A 149 -23.21 8.03 -8.48
C ILE A 149 -21.87 7.55 -9.05
N TRP A 150 -20.83 7.56 -8.22
CA TRP A 150 -19.50 7.14 -8.62
C TRP A 150 -19.02 5.96 -7.78
N ASP A 151 -18.32 5.03 -8.41
CA ASP A 151 -17.64 3.94 -7.74
C ASP A 151 -16.34 3.59 -8.46
N TYR A 152 -15.45 2.85 -7.78
CA TYR A 152 -14.34 2.22 -8.48
C TYR A 152 -14.84 0.99 -9.25
N GLU A 153 -14.28 0.72 -10.42
CA GLU A 153 -14.72 -0.42 -11.24
C GLU A 153 -14.51 -1.76 -10.52
N ASP A 154 -13.43 -1.90 -9.76
CA ASP A 154 -13.15 -3.08 -8.94
C ASP A 154 -14.24 -3.33 -7.89
N ASN A 155 -14.80 -2.29 -7.28
CA ASN A 155 -15.93 -2.41 -6.36
C ASN A 155 -17.21 -2.92 -7.03
N TYR A 156 -17.50 -2.49 -8.27
CA TYR A 156 -18.69 -2.93 -9.01
C TYR A 156 -18.58 -4.38 -9.48
N MET A 157 -17.41 -4.76 -10.00
CA MET A 157 -17.12 -6.15 -10.36
C MET A 157 -17.28 -7.06 -9.15
N ASN A 158 -16.81 -6.64 -7.97
CA ASN A 158 -17.00 -7.39 -6.72
C ASN A 158 -18.49 -7.65 -6.40
N VAL A 159 -19.42 -6.73 -6.68
CA VAL A 159 -20.85 -6.94 -6.33
C VAL A 159 -21.54 -8.00 -7.20
N MET A 160 -21.34 -7.97 -8.52
CA MET A 160 -21.86 -9.03 -9.40
C MET A 160 -21.14 -10.37 -9.19
N ASP A 161 -19.86 -10.35 -8.81
CA ASP A 161 -19.11 -11.57 -8.53
C ASP A 161 -19.55 -12.22 -7.21
N ILE A 162 -19.81 -11.47 -6.12
CA ILE A 162 -20.28 -12.05 -4.84
C ILE A 162 -21.48 -12.99 -5.02
N SER A 163 -22.39 -12.69 -5.95
CA SER A 163 -23.57 -13.53 -6.24
C SER A 163 -23.20 -14.95 -6.68
N LYS A 164 -22.01 -15.14 -7.25
CA LYS A 164 -21.44 -16.43 -7.65
C LYS A 164 -20.65 -17.11 -6.53
N GLY A 165 -20.26 -16.36 -5.50
CA GLY A 165 -19.54 -16.87 -4.35
C GLY A 165 -20.46 -17.59 -3.37
N LYS A 166 -19.94 -18.61 -2.68
CA LYS A 166 -20.65 -19.27 -1.58
C LYS A 166 -20.28 -18.62 -0.25
N GLN A 167 -21.25 -18.46 0.65
CA GLN A 167 -21.00 -17.96 2.00
C GLN A 167 -20.12 -18.95 2.77
N VAL A 168 -19.11 -18.43 3.45
CA VAL A 168 -18.15 -19.26 4.19
C VAL A 168 -18.66 -19.58 5.58
N TYR A 169 -18.94 -20.85 5.89
CA TYR A 169 -19.31 -21.35 7.24
C TYR A 169 -20.43 -20.55 7.92
N ASP A 170 -21.54 -20.28 7.20
CA ASP A 170 -22.67 -19.47 7.67
C ASP A 170 -22.31 -18.04 8.14
N ASN A 171 -21.15 -17.54 7.72
CA ASN A 171 -20.70 -16.20 8.00
C ASN A 171 -20.98 -15.29 6.80
N HIS A 172 -22.06 -14.49 6.88
CA HIS A 172 -22.44 -13.50 5.86
C HIS A 172 -21.37 -12.43 5.55
N LYS A 173 -20.27 -12.38 6.33
CA LYS A 173 -19.15 -11.46 6.09
C LYS A 173 -18.20 -11.95 5.01
N TYR A 174 -18.15 -13.25 4.70
CA TYR A 174 -17.15 -13.81 3.80
C TYR A 174 -17.77 -14.71 2.73
N TYR A 175 -17.28 -14.55 1.51
CA TYR A 175 -17.67 -15.35 0.35
C TYR A 175 -16.44 -15.98 -0.28
N VAL A 176 -16.53 -17.24 -0.69
CA VAL A 176 -15.47 -17.98 -1.38
C VAL A 176 -15.90 -18.32 -2.81
N PHE A 177 -14.93 -18.33 -3.71
CA PHE A 177 -15.10 -18.57 -5.14
C PHE A 177 -14.35 -19.82 -5.61
N PRO A 178 -14.74 -20.43 -6.75
CA PRO A 178 -14.08 -21.61 -7.29
C PRO A 178 -12.60 -21.40 -7.65
N ASP A 179 -12.17 -20.18 -7.93
CA ASP A 179 -10.77 -19.86 -8.25
C ASP A 179 -9.87 -19.75 -7.00
N GLY A 180 -10.44 -19.89 -5.79
CA GLY A 180 -9.74 -19.73 -4.53
C GLY A 180 -9.78 -18.32 -3.96
N THR A 181 -10.46 -17.39 -4.64
CA THR A 181 -10.61 -16.02 -4.16
C THR A 181 -11.57 -15.97 -2.97
N ILE A 182 -11.26 -15.12 -1.99
CA ILE A 182 -12.09 -14.88 -0.81
C ILE A 182 -12.40 -13.39 -0.72
N TYR A 183 -13.68 -13.07 -0.55
CA TYR A 183 -14.17 -11.70 -0.48
C TYR A 183 -14.78 -11.39 0.89
N ASN A 184 -14.47 -10.22 1.44
CA ASN A 184 -15.08 -9.69 2.65
C ASN A 184 -16.19 -8.69 2.30
N ASN A 185 -17.44 -9.08 2.56
CA ASN A 185 -18.62 -8.31 2.23
C ASN A 185 -18.84 -7.07 3.11
N VAL A 186 -18.26 -7.04 4.31
CA VAL A 186 -18.34 -5.87 5.20
C VAL A 186 -17.39 -4.77 4.73
N ARG A 187 -16.15 -5.15 4.40
CA ARG A 187 -15.10 -4.22 3.93
C ARG A 187 -15.15 -3.95 2.43
N LYS A 188 -16.02 -4.67 1.71
CA LYS A 188 -16.15 -4.64 0.25
C LYS A 188 -14.82 -4.85 -0.48
N ALA A 189 -14.04 -5.82 -0.02
CA ALA A 189 -12.68 -6.03 -0.50
C ALA A 189 -12.28 -7.51 -0.51
N LEU A 190 -11.38 -7.85 -1.43
CA LEU A 190 -10.73 -9.16 -1.49
C LEU A 190 -9.81 -9.36 -0.27
N VAL A 191 -9.81 -10.58 0.25
CA VAL A 191 -9.00 -10.96 1.40
C VAL A 191 -7.67 -11.51 0.92
N LYS A 192 -6.62 -10.72 1.15
CA LYS A 192 -5.19 -11.06 1.17
C LYS A 192 -4.84 -12.49 1.66
N PRO A 193 -4.62 -13.54 0.84
CA PRO A 193 -4.11 -14.81 1.38
C PRO A 193 -2.65 -14.65 1.84
N ILE A 194 -2.30 -15.35 2.91
CA ILE A 194 -0.94 -15.41 3.46
C ILE A 194 -0.43 -16.84 3.30
N MET A 195 0.82 -16.99 2.86
CA MET A 195 1.46 -18.31 2.75
C MET A 195 2.18 -18.67 4.05
N ASN A 196 1.98 -19.89 4.54
CA ASN A 196 2.72 -20.41 5.68
C ASN A 196 4.09 -20.98 5.26
N ALA A 197 4.92 -21.37 6.23
CA ALA A 197 6.25 -21.96 5.96
C ALA A 197 6.19 -23.26 5.14
N SER A 198 5.06 -23.97 5.15
CA SER A 198 4.84 -25.18 4.36
C SER A 198 4.29 -24.89 2.95
N GLY A 199 4.12 -23.63 2.56
CA GLY A 199 3.64 -23.22 1.24
C GLY A 199 2.12 -23.16 1.07
N TYR A 200 1.33 -23.43 2.10
CA TYR A 200 -0.14 -23.35 2.02
C TYR A 200 -0.64 -21.94 2.28
N CYS A 201 -1.56 -21.47 1.42
CA CYS A 201 -2.27 -20.22 1.64
C CYS A 201 -3.37 -20.36 2.71
N TYR A 202 -3.42 -19.41 3.63
CA TYR A 202 -4.48 -19.27 4.61
C TYR A 202 -4.99 -17.83 4.68
N VAL A 203 -6.21 -17.66 5.19
CA VAL A 203 -6.80 -16.37 5.53
C VAL A 203 -7.31 -16.39 6.96
N THR A 204 -7.34 -15.22 7.60
CA THR A 204 -7.98 -15.07 8.90
C THR A 204 -9.44 -14.71 8.72
N ILE A 205 -10.34 -15.60 9.13
CA ILE A 205 -11.78 -15.39 9.11
C ILE A 205 -12.24 -15.01 10.51
N SER A 206 -13.06 -13.96 10.59
CA SER A 206 -13.62 -13.44 11.83
C SER A 206 -15.11 -13.76 11.94
N ASN A 207 -15.49 -14.54 12.96
CA ASN A 207 -16.88 -14.71 13.35
C ASN A 207 -17.20 -13.74 14.50
N ASN A 208 -18.46 -13.63 14.92
CA ASN A 208 -18.89 -12.63 15.91
C ASN A 208 -18.21 -12.77 17.29
N LYS A 209 -17.57 -13.91 17.58
CA LYS A 209 -16.91 -14.18 18.87
C LYS A 209 -15.40 -14.42 18.76
N THR A 210 -14.88 -14.84 17.60
CA THR A 210 -13.49 -15.30 17.46
C THR A 210 -12.92 -15.02 16.07
N LYS A 211 -11.59 -15.00 15.97
CA LYS A 211 -10.85 -14.96 14.71
C LYS A 211 -9.99 -16.20 14.63
N ARG A 212 -10.03 -16.91 13.50
CA ARG A 212 -9.23 -18.12 13.28
C ARG A 212 -8.64 -18.12 11.88
N ASN A 213 -7.51 -18.81 11.72
CA ASN A 213 -6.89 -19.02 10.41
C ASN A 213 -7.52 -20.23 9.75
N HIS A 214 -7.85 -20.11 8.48
CA HIS A 214 -8.44 -21.16 7.65
C HIS A 214 -7.63 -21.27 6.36
N TYR A 215 -7.30 -22.49 5.95
CA TYR A 215 -6.60 -22.72 4.70
C TYR A 215 -7.53 -22.51 3.51
N VAL A 216 -7.05 -21.80 2.49
CA VAL A 216 -7.87 -21.42 1.33
C VAL A 216 -8.36 -22.66 0.58
N HIS A 217 -7.47 -23.61 0.26
CA HIS A 217 -7.85 -24.87 -0.38
C HIS A 217 -8.91 -25.66 0.39
N ARG A 218 -8.89 -25.65 1.73
CA ARG A 218 -9.93 -26.30 2.55
C ARG A 218 -11.26 -25.61 2.40
N ILE A 219 -11.29 -24.28 2.49
CA ILE A 219 -12.53 -23.52 2.30
C ILE A 219 -13.10 -23.81 0.91
N VAL A 220 -12.30 -23.78 -0.14
CA VAL A 220 -12.78 -24.07 -1.51
C VAL A 220 -13.35 -25.48 -1.60
N ALA A 221 -12.61 -26.49 -1.14
CA ALA A 221 -13.06 -27.88 -1.19
C ALA A 221 -14.34 -28.11 -0.37
N ASP A 222 -14.43 -27.58 0.85
CA ASP A 222 -15.61 -27.69 1.73
C ASP A 222 -16.88 -27.14 1.06
N HIS A 223 -16.76 -26.12 0.21
CA HIS A 223 -17.91 -25.42 -0.38
C HIS A 223 -18.24 -25.89 -1.81
N PHE A 224 -17.27 -26.41 -2.55
CA PHE A 224 -17.44 -26.70 -3.99
C PHE A 224 -17.20 -28.17 -4.38
N ILE A 225 -16.60 -28.99 -3.50
CA ILE A 225 -16.36 -30.42 -3.79
C ILE A 225 -17.18 -31.27 -2.84
N GLU A 226 -18.15 -32.00 -3.37
CA GLU A 226 -18.91 -32.99 -2.61
C GLU A 226 -18.00 -34.12 -2.12
N ASN A 227 -17.94 -34.32 -0.81
CA ASN A 227 -17.18 -35.43 -0.23
C ASN A 227 -18.08 -36.65 -0.01
N LYS A 228 -18.11 -37.54 -1.00
CA LYS A 228 -18.93 -38.77 -0.96
C LYS A 228 -18.37 -39.85 -0.03
N ASP A 229 -17.06 -39.84 0.24
CA ASP A 229 -16.39 -40.81 1.10
C ASP A 229 -15.90 -40.14 2.39
N LYS A 230 -16.55 -40.48 3.50
CA LYS A 230 -16.23 -39.89 4.81
C LYS A 230 -14.81 -40.18 5.30
N ASN A 231 -14.12 -41.17 4.72
CA ASN A 231 -12.72 -41.48 5.06
C ASN A 231 -11.74 -40.49 4.43
N LYS A 232 -12.16 -39.75 3.38
CA LYS A 232 -11.34 -38.73 2.72
C LYS A 232 -11.38 -37.44 3.51
N THR A 233 -10.52 -37.35 4.51
CA THR A 233 -10.50 -36.24 5.48
C THR A 233 -9.55 -35.10 5.10
N GLN A 234 -8.65 -35.32 4.14
CA GLN A 234 -7.62 -34.35 3.72
C GLN A 234 -7.92 -33.81 2.33
N VAL A 235 -7.41 -32.61 2.02
CA VAL A 235 -7.53 -32.02 0.68
C VAL A 235 -6.14 -31.96 0.07
N ASN A 236 -6.01 -32.48 -1.15
CA ASN A 236 -4.76 -32.54 -1.90
C ASN A 236 -4.80 -31.56 -3.08
N HIS A 237 -3.61 -31.08 -3.47
CA HIS A 237 -3.40 -30.28 -4.68
C HIS A 237 -2.90 -31.19 -5.81
N LYS A 238 -3.75 -31.49 -6.80
CA LYS A 238 -3.46 -32.38 -7.94
C LYS A 238 -2.22 -31.96 -8.72
N ASN A 239 -2.04 -30.65 -8.88
CA ASN A 239 -0.92 -30.05 -9.60
C ASN A 239 0.36 -29.87 -8.74
N LYS A 240 0.34 -30.34 -7.48
CA LYS A 240 1.42 -30.22 -6.48
C LYS A 240 1.82 -28.78 -6.12
N LYS A 241 1.04 -27.76 -6.51
CA LYS A 241 1.26 -26.34 -6.19
C LYS A 241 0.33 -25.90 -5.07
N ARG A 242 0.88 -25.74 -3.86
CA ARG A 242 0.11 -25.48 -2.62
C ARG A 242 -0.52 -24.08 -2.53
N ASP A 243 -0.07 -23.17 -3.39
CA ASP A 243 -0.57 -21.81 -3.56
C ASP A 243 -1.67 -21.70 -4.64
N ASP A 244 -1.81 -22.72 -5.50
CA ASP A 244 -2.86 -22.79 -6.52
C ASP A 244 -4.15 -23.37 -5.93
N ASN A 245 -4.99 -22.51 -5.38
CA ASN A 245 -6.20 -22.90 -4.65
C ASN A 245 -7.45 -23.01 -5.54
N LYS A 246 -7.30 -23.14 -6.86
CA LYS A 246 -8.42 -23.31 -7.78
C LYS A 246 -9.09 -24.67 -7.59
N LEU A 247 -10.42 -24.70 -7.65
CA LEU A 247 -11.27 -25.87 -7.50
C LEU A 247 -10.81 -27.07 -8.35
N GLU A 248 -10.46 -26.83 -9.61
CA GLU A 248 -10.00 -27.87 -10.54
C GLU A 248 -8.75 -28.61 -10.04
N ASN A 249 -7.89 -27.92 -9.28
CA ASN A 249 -6.63 -28.42 -8.73
C ASN A 249 -6.80 -29.11 -7.37
N LEU A 250 -8.01 -29.15 -6.81
CA LEU A 250 -8.26 -29.69 -5.48
C LEU A 250 -9.06 -30.99 -5.53
N GLU A 251 -8.83 -31.86 -4.55
CA GLU A 251 -9.60 -33.09 -4.34
C GLU A 251 -9.55 -33.55 -2.88
N TRP A 252 -10.58 -34.28 -2.46
CA TRP A 252 -10.59 -35.00 -1.19
C TRP A 252 -9.77 -36.29 -1.30
N VAL A 253 -8.90 -36.53 -0.32
CA VAL A 253 -8.07 -37.73 -0.22
C VAL A 253 -8.08 -38.27 1.21
N THR A 254 -7.83 -39.57 1.34
CA THR A 254 -7.52 -40.22 2.61
C THR A 254 -6.09 -39.86 3.05
N PRO A 255 -5.77 -39.97 4.36
CA PRO A 255 -4.41 -39.75 4.84
C PRO A 255 -3.36 -40.66 4.17
N SER A 256 -3.72 -41.91 3.85
CA SER A 256 -2.85 -42.88 3.17
C SER A 256 -2.57 -42.48 1.72
N GLU A 257 -3.60 -42.07 0.96
CA GLU A 257 -3.43 -41.53 -0.40
C GLU A 257 -2.51 -40.31 -0.38
N ASN A 258 -2.70 -39.37 0.56
CA ASN A 258 -1.90 -38.15 0.63
C ASN A 258 -0.40 -38.43 0.89
N LEU A 259 -0.10 -39.44 1.72
CA LEU A 259 1.28 -39.90 1.96
C LEU A 259 1.92 -40.49 0.69
N LEU A 260 1.18 -41.26 -0.09
CA LEU A 260 1.65 -41.83 -1.37
C LEU A 260 1.94 -40.72 -2.40
N HIS A 261 1.07 -39.72 -2.50
CA HIS A 261 1.28 -38.57 -3.40
C HIS A 261 2.49 -37.72 -3.00
N ALA A 262 2.76 -37.56 -1.71
CA ALA A 262 3.97 -36.89 -1.22
C ALA A 262 5.25 -37.66 -1.60
N ASN A 263 5.26 -38.98 -1.41
CA ASN A 263 6.44 -39.83 -1.66
C ASN A 263 6.73 -40.06 -3.15
N SER A 264 5.70 -40.09 -4.00
CA SER A 264 5.84 -40.23 -5.46
C SER A 264 6.53 -39.01 -6.12
N SER A 265 6.84 -37.96 -5.35
CA SER A 265 7.51 -36.75 -5.81
C SER A 265 9.03 -36.77 -5.61
N VAL A 266 9.58 -37.82 -4.98
CA VAL A 266 11.02 -37.95 -4.68
C VAL A 266 11.73 -38.90 -5.67
N LEU A 267 10.99 -39.56 -6.58
CA LEU A 267 11.51 -40.58 -7.50
C LEU A 267 11.58 -40.18 -8.98
N ASN A 268 11.45 -38.88 -9.30
CA ASN A 268 11.66 -38.35 -10.66
C ASN A 268 12.67 -37.22 -10.65
#